data_AF-A0A5Q4ZKQ9-F1
#
_entry.id   AF-A0A5Q4ZKQ9-F1
#
_cell.length_a   1.000
_cell.length_b   1.000
_cell.length_c   1.000
_cell.angle_alpha   90.00
_cell.angle_beta   90.00
_cell.angle_gamma   90.00
#
_symmetry.space_group_name_H-M   'P 1'
#
loop_
_entity.id
_entity.type
_entity.pdbx_description
1 polymer ?
#
loop_
_entity_poly.entity_id
_entity_poly.type
_entity_poly.pdbx_seq_one_letter_code
_entity_poly.pdbx_strand_id
1 'polypeptide(L)'
;MIDKHALSSAGFCVLIILALMGISTPFDRPLPFALWFACVAIPLFLSIYIAKEDIVALRKHPSRKADRALSLIAYVSYFALLLLAAAIAMLAAHHSPPLGLVFFILVMASFWLSSLLRKITT
;
A
#
# COMPACT_ATOMS: atom_id res chain seq x y z
N MET A 1 -0.78 -8.98 -15.59
CA MET A 1 0.34 -8.60 -14.68
C MET A 1 -0.12 -8.13 -13.29
N ILE A 2 -1.39 -7.76 -13.09
CA ILE A 2 -1.94 -7.33 -11.77
C ILE A 2 -2.12 -8.53 -10.81
N ASP A 3 -2.29 -9.75 -11.34
CA ASP A 3 -2.64 -10.95 -10.55
C ASP A 3 -1.59 -11.39 -9.52
N LYS A 4 -0.30 -11.24 -9.80
CA LYS A 4 0.76 -11.66 -8.85
C LYS A 4 1.00 -10.64 -7.73
N HIS A 5 0.71 -9.35 -7.97
CA HIS A 5 0.96 -8.30 -6.97
C HIS A 5 -0.15 -8.20 -5.92
N ALA A 6 -1.41 -8.45 -6.31
CA ALA A 6 -2.56 -8.37 -5.40
C ALA A 6 -2.59 -9.52 -4.36
N LEU A 7 -2.14 -10.72 -4.74
CA LEU A 7 -2.04 -11.84 -3.78
C LEU A 7 -0.91 -11.62 -2.76
N SER A 8 0.20 -11.04 -3.21
CA SER A 8 1.34 -10.68 -2.36
C SER A 8 0.99 -9.55 -1.38
N SER A 9 0.16 -8.57 -1.79
CA SER A 9 -0.26 -7.46 -0.91
C SER A 9 -1.23 -7.88 0.19
N ALA A 10 -2.11 -8.87 -0.06
CA ALA A 10 -3.00 -9.42 0.96
C ALA A 10 -2.22 -10.18 2.04
N GLY A 11 -1.21 -10.98 1.66
CA GLY A 11 -0.29 -11.61 2.60
C GLY A 11 0.49 -10.60 3.46
N PHE A 12 0.89 -9.47 2.88
CA PHE A 12 1.53 -8.37 3.60
C PHE A 12 0.62 -7.73 4.65
N CYS A 13 -0.66 -7.53 4.34
CA CYS A 13 -1.64 -7.00 5.30
C CYS A 13 -1.84 -7.95 6.49
N VAL A 14 -1.90 -9.26 6.25
CA VAL A 14 -2.01 -10.28 7.31
C VAL A 14 -0.76 -10.34 8.18
N LEU A 15 0.43 -10.21 7.60
CA LEU A 15 1.69 -10.14 8.34
C LEU A 15 1.79 -8.90 9.23
N ILE A 16 1.26 -7.75 8.78
CA ILE A 16 1.18 -6.53 9.59
C ILE A 16 0.18 -6.71 10.74
N ILE A 17 -0.99 -7.30 10.49
CA ILE A 17 -1.96 -7.61 11.55
C ILE A 17 -1.34 -8.57 12.59
N LEU A 18 -0.66 -9.63 12.16
CA LEU A 18 0.03 -10.57 13.05
C LEU A 18 1.14 -9.91 13.86
N ALA A 19 1.93 -9.02 13.24
CA ALA A 19 2.96 -8.25 13.94
C ALA A 19 2.36 -7.28 14.97
N LEU A 20 1.20 -6.66 14.66
CA LEU A 20 0.50 -5.75 15.57
C LEU A 20 -0.17 -6.49 16.73
N MET A 21 -0.69 -7.71 16.53
CA MET A 21 -1.28 -8.53 17.60
C MET A 21 -0.23 -9.18 18.53
N GLY A 22 1.02 -9.31 18.09
CA GLY A 22 2.11 -9.89 18.88
C GLY A 22 2.79 -8.93 19.85
N ILE A 23 2.55 -7.62 19.74
CA ILE A 23 3.25 -6.59 20.54
C ILE A 23 2.48 -6.32 21.84
N SER A 24 2.96 -6.91 22.94
CA SER A 24 2.44 -6.71 24.29
C SER A 24 3.34 -5.75 25.06
N THR A 25 3.29 -4.44 24.78
CA THR A 25 4.10 -3.44 25.52
C THR A 25 3.44 -2.07 25.63
N PRO A 26 3.75 -1.27 26.67
CA PRO A 26 2.98 -0.10 27.06
C PRO A 26 3.17 1.07 26.09
N PHE A 27 2.07 1.58 25.53
CA PHE A 27 1.89 2.93 24.95
C PHE A 27 3.09 3.61 24.27
N ASP A 28 3.83 2.90 23.42
CA ASP A 28 4.78 3.53 22.52
C ASP A 28 4.02 4.21 21.37
N ARG A 29 4.13 5.54 21.30
CA ARG A 29 3.50 6.40 20.27
C ARG A 29 3.58 5.91 18.82
N PRO A 30 4.66 5.27 18.31
CA PRO A 30 4.69 4.77 16.93
C PRO A 30 3.67 3.66 16.63
N LEU A 31 3.27 2.86 17.62
CA LEU A 31 2.37 1.72 17.43
C LEU A 31 0.92 2.14 17.08
N PRO A 32 0.30 3.14 17.76
CA PRO A 32 -0.97 3.72 17.34
C PRO A 32 -0.97 4.27 15.91
N PHE A 33 0.11 4.94 15.48
CA PHE A 33 0.21 5.44 14.11
C PHE A 33 0.27 4.31 13.10
N ALA A 34 1.05 3.26 13.37
CA ALA A 34 1.10 2.07 12.52
C ALA A 34 -0.30 1.44 12.36
N LEU A 35 -1.05 1.33 13.46
CA LEU A 35 -2.43 0.84 13.46
C LEU A 35 -3.36 1.73 12.64
N TRP A 36 -3.32 3.06 12.82
CA TRP A 36 -4.18 3.99 12.07
C TRP A 36 -3.93 3.90 10.56
N PHE A 37 -2.66 3.85 10.15
CA PHE A 37 -2.31 3.69 8.74
C PHE A 37 -2.77 2.34 8.19
N ALA A 38 -2.61 1.25 8.95
CA ALA A 38 -3.08 -0.07 8.56
C ALA A 38 -4.60 -0.15 8.44
N CYS A 39 -5.34 0.46 9.38
CA CYS A 39 -6.80 0.50 9.38
C CYS A 39 -7.39 1.19 8.14
N VAL A 40 -6.65 2.12 7.52
CA VAL A 40 -7.08 2.77 6.26
C VAL A 40 -6.54 2.03 5.03
N ALA A 41 -5.29 1.55 5.07
CA ALA A 41 -4.67 0.86 3.96
C ALA A 41 -5.38 -0.47 3.62
N ILE A 42 -5.71 -1.28 4.63
CA ILE A 42 -6.26 -2.63 4.46
C ILE A 42 -7.64 -2.59 3.76
N PRO A 43 -8.62 -1.78 4.19
CA PRO A 43 -9.91 -1.68 3.50
C PRO A 43 -9.80 -1.15 2.07
N LEU A 44 -8.87 -0.22 1.80
CA LEU A 44 -8.62 0.26 0.45
C LEU A 44 -8.09 -0.85 -0.47
N PHE A 45 -7.13 -1.64 0.02
CA PHE A 45 -6.63 -2.81 -0.70
C PHE A 45 -7.72 -3.85 -0.96
N LEU A 46 -8.53 -4.15 0.06
CA LEU A 46 -9.61 -5.11 -0.06
C LEU A 46 -10.66 -4.63 -1.08
N SER A 47 -10.99 -3.34 -1.07
CA SER A 47 -11.93 -2.74 -2.02
C SER A 47 -11.43 -2.84 -3.47
N ILE A 48 -10.15 -2.57 -3.71
CA ILE A 48 -9.52 -2.73 -5.03
C ILE A 48 -9.48 -4.21 -5.45
N TYR A 49 -9.22 -5.11 -4.50
CA TYR A 49 -9.19 -6.55 -4.74
C TYR A 49 -10.57 -7.08 -5.14
N ILE A 50 -11.63 -6.69 -4.42
CA ILE A 50 -13.01 -7.07 -4.74
C ILE A 50 -13.40 -6.52 -6.12
N ALA A 51 -13.07 -5.27 -6.42
CA ALA A 51 -13.36 -4.63 -7.70
C ALA A 51 -12.48 -5.11 -8.87
N LYS A 52 -11.60 -6.10 -8.67
CA LYS A 52 -10.61 -6.52 -9.67
C LYS A 52 -11.24 -7.00 -10.97
N GLU A 53 -12.33 -7.76 -10.90
CA GLU A 53 -13.02 -8.26 -12.09
C GLU A 53 -13.64 -7.10 -12.90
N ASP A 54 -14.25 -6.14 -12.22
CA ASP A 54 -14.78 -4.92 -12.82
C ASP A 54 -13.68 -4.07 -13.46
N ILE A 55 -12.52 -3.95 -12.81
CA ILE A 55 -11.35 -3.23 -13.36
C ILE A 55 -10.86 -3.90 -14.65
N VAL A 56 -10.83 -5.23 -14.70
CA VAL A 56 -10.45 -5.99 -15.90
C VAL A 56 -11.46 -5.81 -17.02
N ALA A 57 -12.76 -5.81 -16.71
CA ALA A 57 -13.82 -5.53 -17.67
C ALA A 57 -13.71 -4.09 -18.21
N LEU A 58 -13.46 -3.12 -17.33
CA LEU A 58 -13.31 -1.70 -17.68
C LEU A 58 -12.16 -1.46 -18.66
N ARG A 59 -11.05 -2.21 -18.51
CA ARG A 59 -9.88 -2.13 -19.39
C ARG A 59 -10.16 -2.60 -20.83
N LYS A 60 -11.17 -3.46 -21.03
CA LYS A 60 -11.55 -3.96 -22.36
C LYS A 60 -12.40 -2.96 -23.16
N HIS A 61 -12.91 -1.90 -22.52
CA HIS A 61 -13.74 -0.88 -23.15
C HIS A 61 -12.99 0.47 -23.26
N PRO A 62 -12.43 0.80 -24.44
CA PRO A 62 -11.74 2.07 -24.64
C PRO A 62 -12.76 3.21 -24.67
N SER A 63 -12.89 3.93 -23.56
CA SER A 63 -13.69 5.16 -23.48
C SER A 63 -13.01 6.16 -22.55
N ARG A 64 -13.16 7.46 -22.82
CA ARG A 64 -12.62 8.53 -21.95
C ARG A 64 -13.05 8.40 -20.49
N LYS A 65 -14.24 7.84 -20.22
CA LYS A 65 -14.73 7.59 -18.85
C LYS A 65 -14.00 6.41 -18.21
N ALA A 66 -13.78 5.33 -18.96
CA ALA A 66 -13.01 4.17 -18.49
C ALA A 66 -11.55 4.53 -18.18
N ASP A 67 -10.90 5.35 -19.01
CA ASP A 67 -9.51 5.79 -18.77
C ASP A 67 -9.36 6.62 -17.50
N ARG A 68 -10.33 7.53 -17.24
CA ARG A 68 -10.37 8.31 -15.99
C ARG A 68 -10.57 7.43 -14.77
N ALA A 69 -11.48 6.45 -14.86
CA ALA A 69 -11.74 5.51 -13.77
C ALA A 69 -10.51 4.63 -13.48
N LEU A 70 -9.85 4.09 -14.52
CA LEU A 70 -8.61 3.33 -14.37
C LEU A 70 -7.48 4.16 -13.77
N SER A 71 -7.38 5.44 -14.14
CA SER A 71 -6.42 6.38 -13.55
C SER A 71 -6.72 6.60 -12.07
N LEU A 72 -7.99 6.80 -11.71
CA LEU A 72 -8.42 6.95 -10.31
C LEU A 72 -8.09 5.70 -9.48
N ILE A 73 -8.39 4.51 -10.01
CA ILE A 73 -8.05 3.24 -9.37
C ILE A 73 -6.54 3.12 -9.14
N ALA A 74 -5.73 3.54 -10.11
CA ALA A 74 -4.28 3.57 -9.95
C ALA A 74 -3.86 4.52 -8.81
N TYR A 75 -4.42 5.73 -8.73
CA TYR A 75 -4.14 6.67 -7.64
C TYR A 75 -4.52 6.12 -6.27
N VAL A 76 -5.71 5.53 -6.15
CA VAL A 76 -6.18 4.91 -4.89
C VAL A 76 -5.26 3.75 -4.49
N SER A 77 -4.83 2.94 -5.46
CA SER A 77 -3.88 1.84 -5.23
C SER A 77 -2.53 2.37 -4.73
N TYR A 78 -2.02 3.45 -5.31
CA TYR A 78 -0.78 4.08 -4.86
C TYR A 78 -0.90 4.68 -3.46
N PHE A 79 -2.02 5.32 -3.16
CA PHE A 79 -2.28 5.87 -1.83
C PHE A 79 -2.33 4.76 -0.77
N ALA A 80 -3.02 3.65 -1.06
CA ALA A 80 -3.06 2.49 -0.16
C ALA A 80 -1.67 1.90 0.08
N LEU A 81 -0.83 1.79 -0.96
CA LEU A 81 0.57 1.35 -0.84
C LEU A 81 1.41 2.28 0.04
N LEU A 82 1.24 3.61 -0.09
CA LEU A 82 1.95 4.60 0.73
C LEU A 82 1.58 4.50 2.21
N LEU A 83 0.28 4.36 2.51
CA LEU A 83 -0.19 4.15 3.88
C LEU A 83 0.35 2.84 4.47
N LEU A 84 0.39 1.78 3.68
CA LEU A 84 0.97 0.50 4.10
C LEU A 84 2.47 0.62 4.39
N ALA A 85 3.21 1.30 3.52
CA ALA A 85 4.63 1.58 3.73
C ALA A 85 4.88 2.40 5.01
N ALA A 86 4.04 3.41 5.26
CA ALA A 86 4.10 4.22 6.47
C ALA A 86 3.81 3.37 7.72
N ALA A 87 2.82 2.47 7.67
CA ALA A 87 2.53 1.54 8.77
C ALA A 87 3.75 0.66 9.11
N ILE A 88 4.40 0.09 8.09
CA ILE A 88 5.59 -0.76 8.27
C ILE A 88 6.79 0.07 8.78
N ALA A 89 6.99 1.29 8.26
CA ALA A 89 8.05 2.17 8.72
C ALA A 89 7.88 2.54 10.21
N MET A 90 6.64 2.79 10.66
CA MET A 90 6.33 3.05 12.06
C MET A 90 6.52 1.82 12.94
N LEU A 91 6.20 0.63 12.44
CA LEU A 91 6.47 -0.64 13.12
C LEU A 91 7.99 -0.89 13.26
N ALA A 92 8.77 -0.63 12.21
CA ALA A 92 10.23 -0.69 12.29
C ALA A 92 10.81 0.36 13.25
N ALA A 93 10.24 1.57 13.26
CA ALA A 93 10.63 2.65 14.17
C ALA A 93 10.36 2.32 15.65
N HIS A 94 9.32 1.52 15.94
CA HIS A 94 9.03 1.03 17.28
C HIS A 94 10.17 0.15 17.82
N HIS A 95 10.78 -0.69 16.98
CA HIS A 95 11.95 -1.48 17.38
C HIS A 95 13.24 -0.65 17.39
N SER A 96 13.42 0.23 16.41
CA SER A 96 14.58 1.11 16.31
C SER A 96 14.26 2.31 15.41
N PRO A 97 14.25 3.55 15.95
CA PRO A 97 13.97 4.75 15.16
C PRO A 97 14.79 4.90 13.86
N PRO A 98 16.12 4.63 13.82
CA PRO A 98 16.86 4.72 12.56
C PRO A 98 16.45 3.66 11.54
N LEU A 99 16.01 2.46 11.96
CA LEU A 99 15.51 1.44 11.03
C LEU A 99 14.23 1.91 10.32
N GLY A 100 13.31 2.55 11.06
CA GLY A 100 12.10 3.12 10.46
C GLY A 100 12.39 4.18 9.40
N LEU A 101 13.37 5.05 9.65
CA LEU A 101 13.78 6.09 8.71
C LEU A 101 14.44 5.49 7.45
N VAL A 102 15.35 4.51 7.62
CA VAL A 102 15.99 3.80 6.50
C VAL A 102 14.95 3.09 5.65
N PHE A 103 14.00 2.39 6.28
CA PHE A 103 12.92 1.69 5.57
C PHE A 103 12.02 2.67 4.79
N PHE A 104 11.64 3.79 5.42
CA PHE A 104 10.83 4.81 4.76
C PHE A 104 11.53 5.38 3.52
N ILE A 105 12.81 5.70 3.62
CA ILE A 105 13.60 6.22 2.49
C ILE A 105 13.70 5.18 1.36
N LEU A 106 13.97 3.92 1.68
CA LEU A 106 14.07 2.84 0.68
C LEU A 106 12.76 2.63 -0.08
N VAL A 107 11.63 2.65 0.64
CA VAL A 107 10.31 2.49 0.00
C VAL A 107 9.93 3.71 -0.81
N MET A 108 10.18 4.93 -0.29
CA MET A 108 9.97 6.16 -1.05
C MET A 108 10.85 6.19 -2.32
N ALA A 109 12.13 5.85 -2.22
CA ALA A 109 13.03 5.82 -3.37
C ALA A 109 12.52 4.86 -4.47
N SER A 110 12.06 3.66 -4.07
CA SER A 110 11.48 2.68 -4.98
C SER A 110 10.18 3.18 -5.63
N PHE A 111 9.36 3.90 -4.87
CA PHE A 111 8.14 4.55 -5.37
C PHE A 111 8.45 5.66 -6.39
N TRP A 112 9.37 6.57 -6.05
CA TRP A 112 9.82 7.65 -6.93
C TRP A 112 10.43 7.10 -8.22
N LEU A 113 11.28 6.07 -8.12
CA LEU A 113 11.87 5.39 -9.27
C LEU A 113 10.80 4.79 -10.18
N SER A 114 9.80 4.11 -9.60
CA SER A 114 8.67 3.53 -10.35
C SER A 114 7.81 4.60 -11.01
N SER A 115 7.57 5.73 -10.33
CA SER A 115 6.82 6.86 -10.91
C SER A 115 7.59 7.52 -12.05
N LEU A 116 8.91 7.66 -11.92
CA LEU A 116 9.76 8.24 -12.95
C LEU A 116 9.81 7.34 -14.19
N LEU A 117 10.04 6.04 -14.00
CA LEU A 117 10.02 5.04 -15.06
C LEU A 117 8.70 5.07 -15.83
N ARG A 118 7.57 5.13 -15.12
CA ARG A 118 6.24 5.18 -15.73
C ARG A 118 6.06 6.43 -16.59
N LYS A 119 6.53 7.60 -16.16
CA LYS A 119 6.50 8.84 -16.96
C LYS A 119 7.35 8.78 -18.24
N ILE A 120 8.41 7.98 -18.24
CA ILE A 120 9.31 7.86 -19.40
C ILE A 120 8.77 6.84 -20.42
N THR A 121 8.01 5.84 -19.96
CA THR A 121 7.48 4.75 -20.82
C THR A 121 6.09 4.98 -21.39
N THR A 122 5.30 5.91 -20.82
CA THR A 122 3.99 6.33 -21.34
C THR A 122 4.07 7.66 -22.07
#